data_AF-A0A7J3MT87-F1
#
_entry.id   AF-A0A7J3MT87-F1
#
_cell.length_a   1.000
_cell.length_b   1.000
_cell.length_c   1.000
_cell.angle_alpha   90.00
_cell.angle_beta   90.00
_cell.angle_gamma   90.00
#
_symmetry.space_group_name_H-M   'P 1'
#
loop_
_entity.id
_entity.type
_entity.pdbx_description
1 polymer ?
#
loop_
_entity_poly.entity_id
_entity_poly.type
_entity_poly.pdbx_seq_one_letter_code
_entity_poly.pdbx_strand_id
1 'polypeptide(L)'
;MKGLKYGESFESALSQDLLIRTLFIEIFTIFTASAIILGIFTLIIIPVLILIAASTLIGLWWVGWELKRKKRRLSVCRVINVRMLTHVTAPTGIAGSLISMEYVYYLIEIVCNGINVKYIDFEERRIGETLVVLLDHNNRVVAVAPISNPPRIEILKKLV
;
A
#
# COMPACT_ATOMS: atom_id res chain seq x y z
N MET A 1 -12.00 9.97 -10.88
CA MET A 1 -11.20 10.56 -9.77
C MET A 1 -10.11 9.58 -9.39
N LYS A 2 -8.82 9.92 -9.54
CA LYS A 2 -7.71 9.05 -9.08
C LYS A 2 -7.75 9.04 -7.55
N GLY A 3 -7.92 7.87 -6.95
CA GLY A 3 -8.01 7.73 -5.49
C GLY A 3 -6.77 8.32 -4.81
N LEU A 4 -7.00 9.29 -3.93
CA LEU A 4 -5.98 9.83 -3.03
C LEU A 4 -5.50 8.68 -2.13
N LYS A 5 -4.19 8.50 -2.03
CA LYS A 5 -3.58 7.54 -1.11
C LYS A 5 -3.16 8.24 0.18
N TYR A 6 -3.23 7.51 1.27
CA TYR A 6 -2.68 7.94 2.55
C TYR A 6 -1.15 7.92 2.48
N GLY A 7 -0.52 8.97 3.00
CA GLY A 7 0.93 9.04 3.20
C GLY A 7 1.30 8.19 4.40
N GLU A 8 1.46 6.89 4.21
CA GLU A 8 1.86 6.00 5.29
C GLU A 8 3.34 6.18 5.66
N SER A 9 3.72 5.73 6.85
CA SER A 9 5.13 5.65 7.23
C SER A 9 5.85 4.60 6.38
N PHE A 10 7.17 4.77 6.21
CA PHE A 10 8.01 3.78 5.51
C PHE A 10 7.98 2.39 6.16
N GLU A 11 7.83 2.34 7.48
CA GLU A 11 7.71 1.09 8.24
C GLU A 11 6.39 0.39 7.96
N SER A 12 5.28 1.14 7.91
CA SER A 12 3.96 0.62 7.52
C SER A 12 3.97 0.10 6.09
N ALA A 13 4.54 0.87 5.16
CA ALA A 13 4.66 0.46 3.77
C ALA A 13 5.47 -0.84 3.63
N LEU A 14 6.56 -1.00 4.39
CA LEU A 14 7.37 -2.22 4.41
C LEU A 14 6.63 -3.40 5.04
N SER A 15 5.91 -3.18 6.16
CA SER A 15 5.18 -4.24 6.84
C SER A 15 4.01 -4.75 6.00
N GLN A 16 3.26 -3.86 5.34
CA GLN A 16 2.23 -4.22 4.37
C GLN A 16 2.81 -5.04 3.23
N ASP A 17 3.93 -4.58 2.67
CA ASP A 17 4.63 -5.26 1.60
C ASP A 17 5.09 -6.67 2.01
N LEU A 18 5.62 -6.84 3.23
CA LEU A 18 6.03 -8.15 3.75
C LEU A 18 4.81 -9.04 4.01
N LEU A 19 3.74 -8.50 4.58
CA LEU A 19 2.50 -9.23 4.87
C LEU A 19 1.86 -9.75 3.58
N ILE A 20 1.71 -8.88 2.57
CA ILE A 20 1.21 -9.28 1.24
C ILE A 20 2.10 -10.39 0.67
N ARG A 21 3.42 -10.28 0.87
CA ARG A 21 4.34 -11.29 0.36
C ARG A 21 4.22 -12.65 1.03
N THR A 22 4.15 -12.67 2.36
CA THR A 22 3.99 -13.90 3.13
C THR A 22 2.66 -14.57 2.83
N LEU A 23 1.57 -13.79 2.82
CA LEU A 23 0.22 -14.29 2.56
C LEU A 23 0.12 -14.90 1.15
N PHE A 24 0.79 -14.29 0.17
CA PHE A 24 0.87 -14.86 -1.17
C PHE A 24 1.56 -16.23 -1.19
N ILE A 25 2.72 -16.35 -0.53
CA ILE A 25 3.46 -17.61 -0.46
C ILE A 25 2.61 -18.69 0.23
N GLU A 26 1.94 -18.36 1.32
CA GLU A 26 1.04 -19.27 2.02
C GLU A 26 -0.09 -19.76 1.12
N ILE A 27 -0.82 -18.85 0.47
CA ILE A 27 -1.90 -19.23 -0.44
C ILE A 27 -1.36 -20.08 -1.60
N PHE A 28 -0.27 -19.66 -2.23
CA PHE A 28 0.33 -20.39 -3.35
C PHE A 28 0.71 -21.82 -2.93
N THR A 29 1.40 -21.98 -1.80
CA THR A 29 1.80 -23.31 -1.29
C THR A 29 0.59 -24.19 -0.97
N ILE A 30 -0.47 -23.65 -0.35
CA ILE A 30 -1.70 -24.40 -0.06
C ILE A 30 -2.35 -24.91 -1.35
N PHE A 31 -2.49 -24.05 -2.36
CA PHE A 31 -3.08 -24.44 -3.65
C PHE A 31 -2.24 -25.48 -4.38
N THR A 32 -0.91 -25.30 -4.42
CA THR A 32 0.00 -26.25 -5.09
C THR A 32 0.04 -27.58 -4.37
N ALA A 33 0.13 -27.60 -3.04
CA ALA A 33 0.09 -28.83 -2.25
C ALA A 33 -1.25 -29.57 -2.42
N SER A 34 -2.37 -28.84 -2.39
CA SER A 34 -3.70 -29.42 -2.61
C SER A 34 -3.81 -30.03 -4.01
N ALA A 35 -3.29 -29.36 -5.04
CA ALA A 35 -3.27 -29.90 -6.41
C ALA A 35 -2.47 -31.20 -6.51
N ILE A 36 -1.30 -31.27 -5.87
CA ILE A 36 -0.45 -32.47 -5.85
C ILE A 36 -1.16 -33.62 -5.14
N ILE A 37 -1.72 -33.38 -3.96
CA ILE A 37 -2.44 -34.40 -3.18
C ILE A 37 -3.63 -34.93 -4.00
N LEU A 38 -4.48 -34.05 -4.54
CA LEU A 38 -5.61 -34.47 -5.37
C LEU A 38 -5.16 -35.23 -6.63
N GLY A 39 -4.06 -34.81 -7.26
CA GLY A 39 -3.52 -35.47 -8.45
C GLY A 39 -2.98 -36.88 -8.19
N ILE A 40 -2.51 -37.15 -6.97
CA ILE A 40 -2.03 -38.49 -6.57
C ILE A 40 -3.20 -39.39 -6.16
N PHE A 41 -4.18 -38.86 -5.42
CA PHE A 41 -5.23 -39.66 -4.78
C PHE A 41 -6.52 -39.80 -5.60
N THR A 42 -6.71 -39.03 -6.68
CA THR A 42 -7.94 -39.06 -7.46
C THR A 42 -7.67 -39.24 -8.96
N LEU A 43 -8.54 -40.02 -9.64
CA LEU A 43 -8.58 -40.12 -11.10
C LEU A 43 -9.36 -38.95 -11.74
N ILE A 44 -9.84 -37.99 -10.94
CA ILE A 44 -10.67 -36.89 -11.43
C ILE A 44 -9.76 -35.74 -11.85
N ILE A 45 -9.59 -35.58 -13.15
CA ILE A 45 -8.66 -34.61 -13.76
C ILE A 45 -9.16 -33.16 -13.58
N ILE A 46 -10.47 -32.95 -13.60
CA ILE A 46 -11.10 -31.62 -13.59
C ILE A 46 -10.71 -30.76 -12.35
N PRO A 47 -10.88 -31.21 -11.10
CA PRO A 47 -10.51 -30.41 -9.92
C PRO A 47 -9.01 -30.14 -9.83
N VAL A 48 -8.17 -31.07 -10.29
CA VAL A 48 -6.71 -30.88 -10.35
C VAL A 48 -6.37 -29.76 -11.34
N LEU A 49 -6.98 -29.77 -12.54
CA LEU A 49 -6.80 -28.72 -13.53
C LEU A 49 -7.25 -27.34 -13.03
N ILE A 50 -8.37 -27.27 -12.29
CA ILE A 50 -8.86 -26.02 -11.69
C ILE A 50 -7.82 -25.45 -10.71
N LEU A 51 -7.25 -26.29 -9.84
CA LEU A 51 -6.24 -25.84 -8.87
C LEU A 51 -4.94 -25.41 -9.55
N ILE A 52 -4.50 -26.09 -10.60
CA ILE A 52 -3.32 -25.70 -11.40
C ILE A 52 -3.59 -24.36 -12.11
N ALA A 53 -4.76 -24.18 -12.72
CA ALA A 53 -5.15 -22.92 -13.35
C ALA A 53 -5.20 -21.77 -12.34
N ALA A 54 -5.75 -22.01 -11.15
CA ALA A 54 -5.76 -21.01 -10.07
C ALA A 54 -4.35 -20.65 -9.60
N SER A 55 -3.50 -21.65 -9.35
CA SER A 55 -2.10 -21.46 -8.91
C SER A 55 -1.29 -20.66 -9.94
N THR A 56 -1.43 -20.97 -11.22
CA THR A 56 -0.74 -20.24 -12.31
C THR A 56 -1.23 -18.79 -12.45
N LEU A 57 -2.54 -18.54 -12.36
CA LEU A 57 -3.10 -17.19 -12.37
C LEU A 57 -2.60 -16.35 -11.19
N ILE A 58 -2.59 -16.94 -9.99
CA ILE A 58 -2.04 -16.34 -8.76
C ILE A 58 -0.57 -15.99 -8.97
N GLY A 59 0.23 -16.92 -9.51
CA GLY A 59 1.64 -16.71 -9.86
C GLY A 59 1.87 -15.54 -10.83
N LEU A 60 1.12 -15.49 -11.94
CA LEU A 60 1.21 -14.41 -12.93
C LEU A 60 0.84 -13.06 -12.33
N TRP A 61 -0.24 -13.02 -11.54
CA TRP A 61 -0.67 -11.81 -10.86
C TRP A 61 0.42 -11.25 -9.94
N TRP A 62 1.06 -12.14 -9.17
CA TRP A 62 2.17 -11.77 -8.30
C TRP A 62 3.38 -11.24 -9.04
N VAL A 63 3.81 -11.89 -10.13
CA VAL A 63 4.92 -11.39 -10.94
C VAL A 63 4.60 -10.00 -11.46
N GLY A 64 3.37 -9.77 -11.92
CA GLY A 64 2.92 -8.44 -12.34
C GLY A 64 2.94 -7.40 -11.21
N TRP A 65 2.56 -7.80 -9.99
CA TRP A 65 2.60 -6.94 -8.81
C TRP A 65 4.04 -6.60 -8.40
N GLU A 66 4.93 -7.59 -8.35
CA GLU A 66 6.34 -7.45 -7.98
C GLU A 66 7.09 -6.57 -8.99
N LEU A 67 6.81 -6.71 -10.29
CA LEU A 67 7.36 -5.84 -11.33
C LEU A 67 6.91 -4.38 -11.19
N LYS A 68 5.66 -4.15 -10.76
CA LYS A 68 5.18 -2.79 -10.47
C LYS A 68 5.86 -2.22 -9.22
N ARG A 69 6.08 -3.04 -8.20
CA ARG A 69 6.76 -2.65 -6.96
C ARG A 69 8.20 -2.19 -7.23
N LYS A 70 8.96 -2.89 -8.06
CA LYS A 70 10.35 -2.51 -8.44
C LYS A 70 10.47 -1.21 -9.23
N LYS A 71 9.34 -0.65 -9.72
CA LYS A 71 9.32 0.64 -10.40
C LYS A 71 9.10 1.81 -9.43
N ARG A 72 8.99 1.55 -8.12
CA ARG A 72 8.92 2.59 -7.10
C ARG A 72 10.20 3.41 -7.08
N ARG A 73 10.07 4.69 -6.77
CA ARG A 73 11.18 5.65 -6.77
C ARG A 73 11.14 6.49 -5.52
N LEU A 74 12.31 6.71 -4.93
CA LEU A 74 12.47 7.69 -3.87
C LEU A 74 12.70 9.06 -4.49
N SER A 75 11.94 10.04 -4.02
CA SER A 75 12.06 11.43 -4.43
C SER A 75 12.06 12.32 -3.19
N VAL A 76 12.87 13.37 -3.22
CA VAL A 76 12.78 14.46 -2.26
C VAL A 76 11.76 15.46 -2.81
N CYS A 77 10.77 15.80 -2.00
CA CYS A 77 9.66 16.64 -2.41
C CYS A 77 9.45 17.78 -1.42
N ARG A 78 8.90 18.89 -1.90
CA ARG A 78 8.58 20.06 -1.06
C ARG A 78 7.08 20.22 -0.93
N VAL A 79 6.60 20.47 0.29
CA VAL A 79 5.19 20.78 0.55
C VAL A 79 4.89 22.18 0.01
N ILE A 80 3.89 22.28 -0.86
CA ILE A 80 3.46 23.56 -1.44
C ILE A 80 2.11 24.02 -0.92
N ASN A 81 1.24 23.10 -0.49
CA ASN A 81 -0.06 23.43 0.02
C ASN A 81 -0.52 22.39 1.03
N VAL A 82 -1.23 22.84 2.06
CA VAL A 82 -1.80 21.98 3.11
C VAL A 82 -3.22 22.46 3.35
N ARG A 83 -4.18 21.57 3.19
CA ARG A 83 -5.59 21.83 3.49
C ARG A 83 -6.07 20.86 4.57
N MET A 84 -6.43 21.39 5.72
CA MET A 84 -7.11 20.62 6.76
C MET A 84 -8.50 20.23 6.28
N LEU A 85 -8.86 18.97 6.47
CA LEU A 85 -10.17 18.41 6.23
C LEU A 85 -10.61 17.70 7.51
N THR A 86 -11.74 18.14 8.04
CA THR A 86 -12.37 17.51 9.21
C THR A 86 -13.56 16.70 8.72
N HIS A 87 -13.60 15.43 9.09
CA HIS A 87 -14.79 14.61 8.89
C HIS A 87 -15.39 14.24 10.24
N VAL A 88 -16.60 14.74 10.46
CA VAL A 88 -17.42 14.41 11.62
C VAL A 88 -18.31 13.24 11.21
N THR A 89 -18.10 12.07 11.82
CA THR A 89 -19.04 10.96 11.65
C THR A 89 -20.26 11.24 12.52
N ALA A 90 -21.44 11.39 11.91
CA ALA A 90 -22.68 11.58 12.65
C ALA A 90 -22.97 10.34 13.54
N PRO A 91 -23.57 10.53 14.73
CA PRO A 91 -23.92 9.41 15.60
C PRO A 91 -24.98 8.53 14.94
N THR A 92 -24.66 7.25 14.74
CA THR A 92 -25.63 6.25 14.27
C THR A 92 -26.38 5.65 15.47
N GLY A 93 -27.58 6.14 15.78
CA GLY A 93 -28.51 5.42 16.69
C GLY A 93 -28.88 4.04 16.11
N ILE A 94 -29.23 2.99 16.85
CA ILE A 94 -30.07 2.87 18.07
C ILE A 94 -29.48 1.83 19.06
N ALA A 95 -28.28 1.29 18.78
CA ALA A 95 -27.63 0.26 19.61
C ALA A 95 -26.09 0.39 19.66
N GLY A 96 -25.51 1.54 19.28
CA GLY A 96 -24.07 1.68 19.23
C GLY A 96 -23.60 3.13 19.27
N SER A 97 -23.01 3.51 20.40
CA SER A 97 -22.14 4.67 20.65
C SER A 97 -22.67 6.08 20.35
N LEU A 98 -22.78 6.89 21.42
CA LEU A 98 -22.98 8.36 21.38
C LEU A 98 -21.69 9.14 21.04
N ILE A 99 -20.61 8.46 20.67
CA ILE A 99 -19.31 9.10 20.46
C ILE A 99 -19.22 9.56 19.01
N SER A 100 -19.42 10.85 18.77
CA SER A 100 -18.97 11.50 17.55
C SER A 100 -17.44 11.45 17.51
N MET A 101 -16.88 10.74 16.54
CA MET A 101 -15.44 10.80 16.27
C MET A 101 -15.19 11.87 15.20
N GLU A 102 -14.45 12.90 15.58
CA GLU A 102 -13.90 13.87 14.65
C GLU A 102 -12.56 13.35 14.15
N TYR A 103 -12.49 13.02 12.86
CA TYR A 103 -11.23 12.67 12.22
C TYR A 103 -10.67 13.91 11.52
N VAL A 104 -9.51 14.35 11.98
CA VAL A 104 -8.73 15.41 11.32
C VAL A 104 -7.74 14.73 10.39
N TYR A 105 -7.79 15.08 9.10
CA TYR A 105 -6.79 14.69 8.13
C TYR A 105 -6.39 15.88 7.26
N TYR A 106 -5.18 15.85 6.73
CA TYR A 106 -4.61 16.92 5.93
C TYR A 106 -4.46 16.46 4.49
N LEU A 107 -5.10 17.15 3.58
CA LEU A 107 -4.81 17.03 2.16
C LEU A 107 -3.55 17.84 1.86
N ILE A 108 -2.46 17.15 1.56
CA ILE A 108 -1.16 17.76 1.32
C ILE A 108 -0.84 17.67 -0.17
N GLU A 109 -0.38 18.80 -0.70
CA GLU A 109 0.15 18.91 -2.05
C GLU A 109 1.67 19.10 -1.98
N ILE A 110 2.38 18.22 -2.67
CA ILE A 110 3.85 18.21 -2.75
C ILE A 110 4.29 18.35 -4.20
N VAL A 111 5.47 18.95 -4.37
CA VAL A 111 6.17 19.01 -5.67
C VAL A 111 7.40 18.12 -5.60
N CYS A 112 7.45 17.13 -6.49
CA CYS A 112 8.55 16.19 -6.64
C CYS A 112 9.12 16.33 -8.06
N ASN A 113 10.35 16.84 -8.22
CA ASN A 113 11.01 16.98 -9.54
C ASN A 113 10.11 17.63 -10.62
N GLY A 114 9.35 18.68 -10.25
CA GLY A 114 8.43 19.38 -11.15
C GLY A 114 7.04 18.75 -11.32
N ILE A 115 6.75 17.63 -10.64
CA ILE A 115 5.44 16.97 -10.65
C ILE A 115 4.68 17.31 -9.37
N ASN A 116 3.45 17.79 -9.51
CA ASN A 116 2.56 18.03 -8.37
C ASN A 116 1.79 16.75 -8.02
N VAL A 117 1.88 16.33 -6.76
CA VAL A 117 1.21 15.13 -6.26
C VAL A 117 0.43 15.50 -4.99
N LYS A 118 -0.77 14.94 -4.87
CA LYS A 118 -1.64 15.12 -3.70
C LYS A 118 -1.78 13.80 -2.94
N TYR A 119 -1.72 13.87 -1.62
CA TYR A 119 -1.94 12.74 -0.73
C TYR A 119 -2.63 13.20 0.56
N ILE A 120 -3.15 12.24 1.33
CA ILE A 120 -3.78 12.52 2.62
C ILE A 120 -2.82 12.06 3.72
N ASP A 121 -2.60 12.87 4.74
CA ASP A 121 -1.82 12.50 5.93
C ASP A 121 -2.64 12.82 7.18
N PHE A 122 -2.35 12.14 8.29
CA PHE A 122 -2.90 12.46 9.60
C PHE A 122 -1.96 13.36 10.40
N GLU A 123 -0.69 13.44 10.01
CA GLU A 123 0.27 14.38 10.58
C GLU A 123 0.11 15.78 9.97
N GLU A 124 0.19 16.80 10.83
CA GLU A 124 0.24 18.19 10.38
C GLU A 124 1.60 18.46 9.71
N ARG A 125 1.57 18.93 8.46
CA ARG A 125 2.76 19.33 7.70
C ARG A 125 2.83 20.84 7.53
N ARG A 126 4.05 21.36 7.39
CA ARG A 126 4.26 22.79 7.17
C ARG A 126 4.53 23.09 5.71
N ILE A 127 3.99 24.20 5.21
CA ILE A 127 4.30 24.68 3.85
C ILE A 127 5.80 24.99 3.77
N GLY A 128 6.43 24.51 2.70
CA GLY A 128 7.87 24.62 2.49
C GLY A 128 8.71 23.51 3.11
N GLU A 129 8.11 22.63 3.93
CA GLU A 129 8.77 21.45 4.50
C GLU A 129 9.26 20.51 3.39
N THR A 130 10.41 19.89 3.62
CA THR A 130 11.03 18.94 2.70
C THR A 130 10.82 17.52 3.20
N LEU A 131 10.27 16.67 2.34
CA LEU A 131 9.86 15.30 2.65
C LEU A 131 10.60 14.33 1.74
N VAL A 132 10.94 13.16 2.29
CA VAL A 132 11.35 11.99 1.52
C VAL A 132 10.08 11.20 1.21
N VAL A 133 9.81 10.99 -0.08
CA VAL A 133 8.58 10.38 -0.56
C VAL A 133 8.90 9.17 -1.43
N LEU A 134 8.27 8.05 -1.12
CA LEU A 134 8.25 6.87 -1.98
C LEU A 134 7.08 7.00 -2.96
N LEU A 135 7.40 7.12 -4.24
CA LEU A 135 6.43 7.19 -5.33
C LEU A 135 6.32 5.83 -6.02
N ASP A 136 5.10 5.43 -6.37
CA ASP A 136 4.84 4.28 -7.24
C ASP A 136 5.04 4.64 -8.72
N HIS A 137 5.01 3.64 -9.62
CA HIS A 137 5.11 3.80 -11.08
C HIS A 137 4.10 4.79 -11.70
N ASN A 138 3.00 5.06 -10.99
CA ASN A 138 1.97 6.03 -11.38
C ASN A 138 2.11 7.39 -10.71
N ASN A 139 3.28 7.70 -10.13
CA ASN A 139 3.55 8.90 -9.31
C ASN A 139 2.57 9.06 -8.13
N ARG A 140 2.10 7.95 -7.57
CA ARG A 140 1.26 7.96 -6.36
C ARG A 140 2.15 7.85 -5.14
N VAL A 141 1.82 8.61 -4.10
CA VAL A 141 2.49 8.50 -2.80
C VAL A 141 2.19 7.13 -2.19
N VAL A 142 3.24 6.42 -1.80
CA VAL A 142 3.19 5.14 -1.09
C VAL A 142 3.61 5.33 0.35
N ALA A 143 4.69 6.06 0.58
CA ALA A 143 5.20 6.36 1.91
C ALA A 143 5.81 7.76 1.96
N VAL A 144 5.77 8.37 3.14
CA VAL A 144 6.29 9.71 3.40
C VAL A 144 7.05 9.72 4.72
N ALA A 145 8.12 10.50 4.78
CA ALA A 145 8.82 10.85 6.01
C ALA A 145 9.44 12.25 5.89
N PRO A 146 9.48 13.01 6.98
CA PRO A 146 10.16 14.30 6.99
C PRO A 146 11.68 14.11 6.91
N ILE A 147 12.37 15.03 6.24
CA ILE A 147 13.84 14.96 6.13
C ILE A 147 14.56 15.11 7.49
N SER A 148 13.89 15.72 8.47
CA SER A 148 14.38 15.87 9.84
C SER A 148 14.46 14.53 10.59
N ASN A 149 13.63 13.56 10.21
CA ASN A 149 13.65 12.20 10.75
C ASN A 149 13.64 11.19 9.60
N PRO A 150 14.79 11.01 8.92
CA PRO A 150 14.86 10.20 7.73
C PRO A 150 14.65 8.71 8.06
N PRO A 151 13.98 7.95 7.19
CA PRO A 151 13.79 6.52 7.38
C PRO A 151 15.13 5.78 7.30
N ARG A 152 15.25 4.67 8.04
CA ARG A 152 16.48 3.86 8.06
C ARG A 152 16.83 3.38 6.66
N ILE A 153 18.10 3.43 6.29
CA ILE A 153 18.60 3.04 4.96
C ILE A 153 18.24 1.59 4.62
N GLU A 154 18.20 0.71 5.61
CA GLU A 154 17.79 -0.69 5.45
C GLU A 154 16.35 -0.83 4.94
N ILE A 155 15.45 0.03 5.40
CA ILE A 155 14.03 0.05 4.99
C ILE A 155 13.94 0.55 3.55
N LEU A 156 14.69 1.60 3.21
CA LEU A 156 14.75 2.14 1.85
C LEU A 156 15.26 1.11 0.85
N LYS A 157 16.31 0.34 1.21
CA LYS A 157 16.84 -0.76 0.37
C LYS A 157 15.83 -1.88 0.13
N LYS A 158 14.87 -2.10 1.02
CA LYS A 158 13.86 -3.16 0.88
C LYS A 158 12.62 -2.70 0.09
N LEU A 159 12.43 -1.39 -0.04
CA LEU A 159 11.24 -0.79 -0.66
C LEU A 159 11.45 -0.32 -2.11
N VAL A 160 12.70 -0.10 -2.51
CA VAL A 160 13.11 0.32 -3.87
C VAL A 160 13.63 -0.87 -4.66
#